data_AF-A0A9D1SPC3-F1
#
_entry.id   AF-A0A9D1SPC3-F1
#
_cell.length_a   1.000
_cell.length_b   1.000
_cell.length_c   1.000
_cell.angle_alpha   90.00
_cell.angle_beta   90.00
_cell.angle_gamma   90.00
#
_symmetry.space_group_name_H-M   'P 1'
#
loop_
_entity.id
_entity.type
_entity.pdbx_description
1 polymer ?
#
loop_
_entity_poly.entity_id
_entity_poly.type
_entity_poly.pdbx_seq_one_letter_code
_entity_poly.pdbx_strand_id
1 'polypeptide(L)'
;MNLSDVYARKKRGCQILFTRQSGCLQPFRMQLCRCDRRAVVLWALTMARQTAGELAEKYPQHSDVQTAVEVCFAWASGKVKMPQAKPYILQVHAMAKTVSDPADAARFHAVGQACSAVHTETHAMGFAVYDCTALVCAVP
;
A
#
# COMPACT_ATOMS: atom_id res chain seq x y z
N MET A 1 -1.88 -8.80 -20.54
CA MET A 1 -0.93 -8.55 -19.43
C MET A 1 -0.25 -9.87 -19.08
N ASN A 2 1.09 -9.92 -19.00
CA ASN A 2 1.80 -11.14 -18.59
C ASN A 2 1.88 -11.21 -17.05
N LEU A 3 1.37 -12.30 -16.45
CA LEU A 3 1.33 -12.54 -15.01
C LEU A 3 2.03 -13.86 -14.60
N SER A 4 2.89 -14.42 -15.47
CA SER A 4 3.51 -15.73 -15.22
C SER A 4 4.35 -15.75 -13.93
N ASP A 5 5.04 -14.66 -13.60
CA ASP A 5 5.82 -14.52 -12.37
C ASP A 5 4.92 -14.51 -11.12
N VAL A 6 3.76 -13.84 -11.21
CA VAL A 6 2.76 -13.75 -10.15
C VAL A 6 2.19 -15.13 -9.83
N TYR A 7 1.77 -15.89 -10.85
CA TYR A 7 1.24 -17.24 -10.65
C TYR A 7 2.30 -18.22 -10.16
N ALA A 8 3.54 -18.10 -10.62
CA ALA A 8 4.65 -18.89 -10.08
C ALA A 8 4.89 -18.59 -8.58
N ARG A 9 4.76 -17.33 -8.15
CA ARG A 9 4.82 -16.94 -6.73
C ARG A 9 3.62 -17.49 -5.93
N LYS A 10 2.40 -17.42 -6.48
CA LYS A 10 1.19 -17.99 -5.86
C LYS A 10 1.35 -19.49 -5.63
N LYS A 11 1.83 -20.24 -6.64
CA LYS A 11 2.11 -21.68 -6.54
C LYS A 11 3.14 -22.05 -5.46
N ARG A 12 4.08 -21.15 -5.14
CA ARG A 12 5.07 -21.33 -4.06
C ARG A 12 4.55 -20.91 -2.68
N GLY A 13 3.30 -20.47 -2.56
CA GLY A 13 2.75 -19.98 -1.29
C GLY A 13 3.33 -18.65 -0.82
N CYS A 14 3.86 -17.82 -1.74
CA CYS A 14 4.34 -16.49 -1.37
C CYS A 14 3.17 -15.59 -0.93
N GLN A 15 3.32 -14.88 0.19
CA GLN A 15 2.34 -13.89 0.64
C GLN A 15 2.30 -12.62 -0.23
N ILE A 16 3.43 -12.26 -0.85
CA ILE A 16 3.54 -11.13 -1.78
C ILE A 16 3.72 -11.68 -3.19
N LEU A 17 2.75 -11.40 -4.06
CA LEU A 17 2.66 -12.01 -5.39
C LEU A 17 3.26 -11.14 -6.48
N PHE A 18 3.33 -9.83 -6.27
CA PHE A 18 3.98 -8.90 -7.19
C PHE A 18 5.31 -8.41 -6.62
N THR A 19 6.19 -7.92 -7.49
CA THR A 19 7.44 -7.26 -7.12
C THR A 19 7.65 -6.02 -7.98
N ARG A 20 8.60 -5.17 -7.61
CA ARG A 20 9.00 -4.03 -8.45
C ARG A 20 9.52 -4.46 -9.83
N GLN A 21 9.94 -5.72 -9.97
CA GLN A 21 10.46 -6.33 -11.19
C GLN A 21 9.38 -7.07 -11.98
N SER A 22 8.16 -7.21 -11.44
CA SER A 22 7.06 -7.86 -12.17
C SER A 22 6.82 -7.14 -13.49
N GLY A 23 6.79 -7.91 -14.57
CA GLY A 23 6.75 -7.37 -15.94
C GLY A 23 5.54 -6.48 -16.17
N CYS A 24 4.38 -6.90 -15.66
CA CYS A 24 3.12 -6.16 -15.72
C CYS A 24 3.16 -4.80 -15.01
N LEU A 25 4.06 -4.61 -14.04
CA LEU A 25 4.19 -3.37 -13.28
C LEU A 25 5.27 -2.43 -13.84
N GLN A 26 6.08 -2.87 -14.82
CA GLN A 26 7.13 -2.01 -15.40
C GLN A 26 6.60 -0.73 -16.04
N PRO A 27 5.51 -0.75 -16.86
CA PRO A 27 4.99 0.49 -17.45
C PRO A 27 4.57 1.49 -16.38
N PHE A 28 3.92 1.02 -15.31
CA PHE A 28 3.52 1.86 -14.19
C PHE A 28 4.72 2.42 -13.43
N ARG A 29 5.73 1.59 -13.14
CA ARG A 29 6.99 2.03 -12.52
C ARG A 29 7.67 3.13 -13.33
N MET A 30 7.71 2.98 -14.66
CA MET A 30 8.32 3.98 -15.56
C MET A 30 7.55 5.30 -15.55
N GLN A 31 6.23 5.29 -15.38
CA GLN A 31 5.46 6.53 -15.20
C GLN A 31 5.77 7.18 -13.85
N LEU A 32 5.76 6.42 -12.75
CA LEU A 32 6.07 6.95 -11.42
C LEU A 32 7.45 7.63 -11.37
N CYS A 33 8.48 7.03 -11.97
CA CYS A 33 9.82 7.60 -12.01
C CYS A 33 9.93 8.90 -12.83
N ARG A 34 8.95 9.21 -13.68
CA ARG A 34 8.91 10.45 -14.49
C ARG A 34 8.03 11.53 -13.87
N CYS A 35 7.23 11.18 -12.87
CA CYS A 35 6.36 12.13 -12.18
C CYS A 35 7.14 12.91 -11.11
N ASP A 36 6.68 14.13 -10.83
CA ASP A 36 7.16 14.88 -9.67
C ASP A 36 6.85 14.10 -8.37
N ARG A 37 7.77 14.19 -7.40
CA ARG A 37 7.65 13.48 -6.12
C ARG A 37 6.34 13.82 -5.40
N ARG A 38 5.88 15.08 -5.44
CA ARG A 38 4.62 15.47 -4.78
C ARG A 38 3.42 14.82 -5.46
N ALA A 39 3.45 14.71 -6.79
CA ALA A 39 2.40 14.01 -7.53
C ALA A 39 2.35 12.52 -7.16
N VAL A 40 3.51 11.86 -7.07
CA VAL A 40 3.62 10.44 -6.65
C VAL A 40 3.10 10.24 -5.22
N VAL A 41 3.48 11.13 -4.29
CA VAL A 41 3.01 11.09 -2.90
C VAL A 41 1.50 11.30 -2.81
N LEU A 42 0.98 12.31 -3.51
CA LEU A 42 -0.46 12.61 -3.53
C LEU A 42 -1.26 11.44 -4.10
N TRP A 43 -0.80 10.85 -5.20
CA TRP A 43 -1.41 9.64 -5.76
C TRP A 43 -1.43 8.51 -4.72
N ALA A 44 -0.27 8.17 -4.14
CA ALA A 44 -0.17 7.06 -3.20
C ALA A 44 -1.10 7.24 -1.98
N LEU A 45 -1.09 8.42 -1.36
CA LEU A 45 -1.95 8.72 -0.22
C LEU A 45 -3.45 8.75 -0.58
N THR A 46 -3.80 9.16 -1.80
CA THR A 46 -5.20 9.13 -2.27
C THR A 46 -5.71 7.70 -2.42
N MET A 47 -4.89 6.83 -3.01
CA MET A 47 -5.20 5.40 -3.09
C MET A 47 -5.27 4.75 -1.70
N ALA A 48 -4.37 5.13 -0.79
CA ALA A 48 -4.39 4.69 0.60
C ALA A 48 -5.68 5.10 1.32
N ARG A 49 -6.15 6.34 1.11
CA ARG A 49 -7.37 6.86 1.74
C ARG A 49 -8.60 6.03 1.32
N GLN A 50 -8.73 5.76 0.02
CA GLN A 50 -9.82 4.92 -0.47
C GLN A 50 -9.76 3.52 0.16
N THR A 51 -8.59 2.88 0.09
CA THR A 51 -8.39 1.52 0.63
C THR A 51 -8.63 1.47 2.14
N ALA A 52 -8.19 2.49 2.87
CA ALA A 52 -8.41 2.62 4.32
C ALA A 52 -9.89 2.78 4.67
N GLY A 53 -10.67 3.47 3.84
CA GLY A 53 -12.13 3.55 4.00
C GLY A 53 -12.79 2.17 3.91
N GLU A 54 -12.50 1.43 2.84
CA GLU A 54 -13.00 0.06 2.64
C GLU A 54 -12.59 -0.88 3.80
N LEU A 55 -11.34 -0.79 4.25
CA LEU A 55 -10.85 -1.59 5.38
C LEU A 55 -11.52 -1.21 6.70
N ALA A 56 -11.75 0.07 6.96
CA ALA A 56 -12.40 0.53 8.18
C ALA A 56 -13.88 0.13 8.24
N GLU A 57 -14.57 0.10 7.10
CA GLU A 57 -15.94 -0.42 7.01
C GLU A 57 -15.98 -1.92 7.33
N LYS A 58 -15.02 -2.70 6.79
CA LYS A 58 -14.92 -4.15 7.00
C LYS A 58 -14.42 -4.53 8.39
N TYR A 59 -13.53 -3.72 8.97
CA TYR A 59 -12.89 -3.93 10.27
C TYR A 59 -13.07 -2.71 11.18
N PRO A 60 -14.23 -2.56 11.85
CA PRO A 60 -14.49 -1.41 12.71
C PRO A 60 -13.45 -1.23 13.84
N GLN A 61 -12.86 -2.33 14.32
CA GLN A 61 -11.77 -2.34 15.31
C GLN A 61 -10.45 -1.76 14.78
N HIS A 62 -10.32 -1.55 13.48
CA HIS A 62 -9.18 -0.94 12.80
C HIS A 62 -9.57 0.38 12.11
N SER A 63 -10.60 1.07 12.63
CA SER A 63 -11.07 2.36 12.10
C SER A 63 -10.00 3.46 12.13
N ASP A 64 -8.98 3.32 12.97
CA ASP A 64 -7.80 4.16 13.05
C ASP A 64 -6.85 4.07 11.84
N VAL A 65 -7.06 3.10 10.93
CA VAL A 65 -6.37 3.06 9.63
C VAL A 65 -6.60 4.34 8.82
N GLN A 66 -7.78 4.94 8.89
CA GLN A 66 -8.08 6.21 8.23
C GLN A 66 -7.30 7.36 8.87
N THR A 67 -7.24 7.39 10.21
CA THR A 67 -6.44 8.37 10.96
C THR A 67 -4.97 8.33 10.54
N ALA A 68 -4.41 7.13 10.32
CA ALA A 68 -3.04 6.99 9.85
C ALA A 68 -2.81 7.65 8.48
N VAL A 69 -3.76 7.51 7.57
CA VAL A 69 -3.70 8.17 6.25
C VAL A 69 -3.77 9.69 6.39
N GLU A 70 -4.69 10.21 7.20
CA GLU A 70 -4.83 11.66 7.40
C GLU A 70 -3.59 12.29 8.05
N VAL A 71 -2.98 11.61 9.02
CA VAL A 71 -1.70 12.04 9.60
C VAL A 71 -0.59 12.05 8.54
N CYS A 72 -0.60 11.11 7.59
CA CYS A 72 0.37 11.09 6.49
C CYS A 72 0.11 12.18 5.45
N PHE A 73 -1.14 12.59 5.21
CA PHE A 73 -1.44 13.81 4.45
C PHE A 73 -0.95 15.07 5.17
N ALA A 74 -1.13 15.16 6.48
CA ALA A 74 -0.59 16.25 7.29
C ALA A 74 0.95 16.28 7.23
N TRP A 75 1.60 15.12 7.23
CA TRP A 75 3.05 15.01 7.09
C TRP A 75 3.51 15.44 5.69
N ALA A 76 2.87 14.94 4.63
CA ALA A 76 3.19 15.30 3.24
C ALA A 76 3.03 16.81 2.97
N SER A 77 2.08 17.46 3.66
CA SER A 77 1.86 18.92 3.58
C SER A 77 2.74 19.74 4.53
N GLY A 78 3.61 19.09 5.32
CA GLY A 78 4.53 19.76 6.25
C GLY A 78 3.90 20.26 7.56
N LYS A 79 2.62 19.95 7.82
CA LYS A 79 1.89 20.33 9.04
C LYS A 79 2.37 19.56 10.27
N VAL A 80 2.81 18.31 10.08
CA VAL A 80 3.45 17.50 11.13
C VAL A 80 4.79 16.95 10.64
N LYS A 81 5.63 16.54 11.58
CA LYS A 81 6.95 15.96 11.28
C LYS A 81 6.88 14.43 11.24
N MET A 82 7.84 13.82 10.55
CA MET A 82 7.93 12.35 10.41
C MET A 82 7.83 11.58 11.74
N PRO A 83 8.49 12.00 12.84
CA PRO A 83 8.36 11.29 14.12
C PRO A 83 6.93 11.22 14.66
N GLN A 84 6.07 12.18 14.30
CA GLN A 84 4.65 12.17 14.68
C GLN A 84 3.83 11.24 13.79
N ALA A 85 4.18 11.11 12.51
CA ALA A 85 3.48 10.24 11.56
C ALA A 85 3.90 8.76 11.67
N LYS A 86 5.18 8.50 11.96
CA LYS A 86 5.76 7.15 11.98
C LYS A 86 4.99 6.14 12.84
N PRO A 87 4.54 6.45 14.07
CA PRO A 87 3.78 5.49 14.88
C PRO A 87 2.52 4.98 14.19
N TYR A 88 1.78 5.87 13.51
CA TYR A 88 0.56 5.50 12.79
C TYR A 88 0.86 4.58 11.59
N ILE A 89 1.95 4.84 10.86
CA ILE A 89 2.39 3.97 9.75
C ILE A 89 2.73 2.57 10.26
N LEU A 90 3.47 2.50 11.37
CA LEU A 90 3.83 1.21 12.00
C LEU A 90 2.60 0.47 12.51
N GLN A 91 1.61 1.20 13.02
CA GLN A 91 0.35 0.63 13.47
C GLN A 91 -0.42 -0.03 12.32
N VAL A 92 -0.52 0.62 11.15
CA VAL A 92 -1.13 0.02 9.95
C VAL A 92 -0.42 -1.28 9.55
N HIS A 93 0.91 -1.31 9.61
CA HIS A 93 1.66 -2.55 9.36
C HIS A 93 1.42 -3.64 10.42
N ALA A 94 1.09 -3.27 11.66
CA ALA A 94 0.71 -4.23 12.69
C ALA A 94 -0.69 -4.80 12.44
N MET A 95 -1.66 -3.97 12.02
CA MET A 95 -3.01 -4.40 11.64
C MET A 95 -3.00 -5.46 10.53
N ALA A 96 -2.09 -5.34 9.57
CA ALA A 96 -1.94 -6.36 8.51
C ALA A 96 -1.67 -7.77 9.06
N LYS A 97 -1.09 -7.90 10.27
CA LYS A 97 -0.77 -9.17 10.92
C LYS A 97 -1.90 -9.73 11.77
N THR A 98 -2.93 -8.94 12.05
CA THR A 98 -4.09 -9.36 12.87
C THR A 98 -5.24 -9.90 12.02
N VAL A 99 -5.14 -9.77 10.69
CA VAL A 99 -6.16 -10.20 9.74
C VAL A 99 -5.78 -11.55 9.14
N SER A 100 -6.75 -12.48 9.10
CA SER A 100 -6.57 -13.83 8.56
C SER A 100 -6.75 -13.90 7.04
N ASP A 101 -7.55 -12.99 6.46
CA ASP A 101 -7.76 -12.90 5.02
C ASP A 101 -6.48 -12.36 4.33
N PRO A 102 -5.84 -13.14 3.44
CA PRO A 102 -4.61 -12.72 2.78
C PRO A 102 -4.77 -11.50 1.88
N ALA A 103 -5.96 -11.29 1.30
CA ALA A 103 -6.24 -10.12 0.47
C ALA A 103 -6.32 -8.86 1.33
N ASP A 104 -7.00 -8.92 2.48
CA ASP A 104 -7.09 -7.78 3.38
C ASP A 104 -5.77 -7.48 4.08
N ALA A 105 -5.02 -8.50 4.49
CA ALA A 105 -3.65 -8.31 5.01
C ALA A 105 -2.77 -7.60 3.98
N ALA A 106 -2.87 -7.96 2.70
CA ALA A 106 -2.19 -7.26 1.61
C ALA A 106 -2.68 -5.81 1.46
N ARG A 107 -3.99 -5.54 1.55
CA ARG A 107 -4.52 -4.16 1.52
C ARG A 107 -3.99 -3.30 2.66
N PHE A 108 -3.92 -3.80 3.90
CA PHE A 108 -3.30 -3.07 5.02
C PHE A 108 -1.82 -2.78 4.74
N HIS A 109 -1.07 -3.75 4.19
CA HIS A 109 0.30 -3.50 3.76
C HIS A 109 0.40 -2.45 2.65
N ALA A 110 -0.54 -2.42 1.70
CA ALA A 110 -0.60 -1.40 0.65
C ALA A 110 -0.75 0.00 1.26
N VAL A 111 -1.69 0.18 2.20
CA VAL A 111 -1.88 1.45 2.94
C VAL A 111 -0.59 1.86 3.65
N GLY A 112 0.05 0.95 4.39
CA GLY A 112 1.30 1.27 5.10
C GLY A 112 2.45 1.69 4.17
N GLN A 113 2.56 1.05 3.00
CA GLN A 113 3.53 1.45 1.96
C GLN A 113 3.21 2.83 1.37
N ALA A 114 1.95 3.09 1.02
CA ALA A 114 1.55 4.40 0.51
C ALA A 114 1.78 5.52 1.53
N CYS A 115 1.48 5.30 2.81
CA CYS A 115 1.76 6.23 3.89
C CYS A 115 3.26 6.52 4.05
N SER A 116 4.12 5.58 3.66
CA SER A 116 5.58 5.72 3.64
C SER A 116 6.13 6.40 2.36
N ALA A 117 5.30 6.64 1.34
CA ALA A 117 5.72 7.25 0.07
C ALA A 117 6.31 8.65 0.24
N VAL A 118 5.93 9.37 1.31
CA VAL A 118 6.51 10.66 1.67
C VAL A 118 8.02 10.54 1.89
N HIS A 119 8.52 9.40 2.37
CA HIS A 119 9.94 9.17 2.60
C HIS A 119 10.71 8.96 1.30
N THR A 120 10.26 8.03 0.44
CA THR A 120 10.92 7.68 -0.83
C THR A 120 9.93 7.22 -1.89
N GLU A 121 10.30 7.38 -3.16
CA GLU A 121 9.54 6.86 -4.32
C GLU A 121 9.33 5.33 -4.30
N THR A 122 10.25 4.59 -3.66
CA THR A 122 10.18 3.12 -3.61
C THR A 122 8.94 2.66 -2.85
N HIS A 123 8.52 3.40 -1.83
CA HIS A 123 7.32 3.11 -1.06
C HIS A 123 6.03 3.34 -1.85
N ALA A 124 6.00 4.30 -2.79
CA ALA A 124 4.84 4.53 -3.66
C ALA A 124 4.56 3.30 -4.54
N MET A 125 5.61 2.69 -5.09
CA MET A 125 5.48 1.42 -5.82
C MET A 125 4.97 0.28 -4.93
N GLY A 126 5.28 0.34 -3.62
CA GLY A 126 4.80 -0.62 -2.64
C GLY A 126 3.29 -0.72 -2.58
N PHE A 127 2.55 0.40 -2.72
CA PHE A 127 1.08 0.36 -2.78
C PHE A 127 0.60 -0.57 -3.91
N ALA A 128 1.05 -0.35 -5.14
CA ALA A 128 0.64 -1.14 -6.30
C ALA A 128 1.01 -2.63 -6.16
N VAL A 129 2.19 -2.92 -5.58
CA VAL A 129 2.62 -4.31 -5.34
C VAL A 129 1.65 -5.05 -4.43
N TYR A 130 1.27 -4.44 -3.31
CA TYR A 130 0.38 -5.08 -2.33
C TYR A 130 -1.08 -5.05 -2.76
N ASP A 131 -1.54 -3.97 -3.39
CA ASP A 131 -2.91 -3.86 -3.88
C ASP A 131 -3.19 -4.87 -5.00
N CYS A 132 -2.30 -5.00 -5.98
CA CYS A 132 -2.41 -6.06 -6.99
C CYS A 132 -2.30 -7.47 -6.39
N THR A 133 -1.49 -7.64 -5.34
CA THR A 133 -1.45 -8.91 -4.58
C THR A 133 -2.82 -9.21 -3.98
N ALA A 134 -3.46 -8.22 -3.35
CA ALA A 134 -4.78 -8.38 -2.77
C ALA A 134 -5.83 -8.80 -3.82
N LEU A 135 -5.81 -8.18 -5.00
CA LEU A 135 -6.71 -8.54 -6.11
C LEU A 135 -6.55 -10.01 -6.52
N VAL A 136 -5.33 -10.54 -6.59
CA VAL A 136 -5.09 -11.94 -6.96
C VAL A 136 -5.41 -12.93 -5.82
N CYS A 137 -5.30 -12.48 -4.57
CA CYS A 137 -5.69 -13.27 -3.39
C CYS A 137 -7.21 -13.34 -3.23
N ALA A 138 -7.95 -12.30 -3.64
CA ALA A 138 -9.41 -12.25 -3.54
C ALA A 138 -10.12 -13.13 -4.58
N VAL A 139 -9.42 -13.58 -5.61
CA VAL A 139 -9.95 -14.51 -6.63
C VAL A 139 -9.62 -15.96 -6.22
N PRO A 140 -10.62 -16.87 -6.22
CA PRO A 140 -10.45 -18.29 -5.92
C PRO A 140 -9.31 -18.96 -6.70
#